data_AF-A0A1Y4DZ60-F1
#
_entry.id   AF-A0A1Y4DZ60-F1
#
_cell.length_a   1.000
_cell.length_b   1.000
_cell.length_c   1.000
_cell.angle_alpha   90.00
_cell.angle_beta   90.00
_cell.angle_gamma   90.00
#
_symmetry.space_group_name_H-M   'P 1'
#
loop_
_entity.id
_entity.type
_entity.pdbx_description
1 polymer ?
#
loop_
_entity_poly.entity_id
_entity_poly.type
_entity_poly.pdbx_seq_one_letter_code
_entity_poly.pdbx_strand_id
1 'polypeptide(L)' 'MPVIWPDGRSWRVDAVVTYRSYGRSFLGTLVERWDVKINGRIKTVWCEHDRFFVERKKR' A
#
# COMPACT_ATOMS: atom_id res chain seq x y z
N MET A 1 10.53 5.75 3.11
CA MET A 1 9.67 6.05 1.93
C MET A 1 8.35 6.62 2.44
N PRO A 2 7.87 7.77 1.96
CA PRO A 2 6.52 8.25 2.30
C PRO A 2 5.47 7.55 1.44
N VAL A 3 4.38 7.07 2.05
CA VAL A 3 3.17 6.67 1.32
C VAL A 3 2.29 7.91 1.20
N ILE A 4 1.93 8.29 -0.03
CA ILE A 4 1.07 9.45 -0.31
C ILE A 4 -0.32 8.94 -0.68
N TRP A 5 -1.31 9.39 0.07
CA TRP A 5 -2.71 9.06 -0.13
C TRP A 5 -3.33 9.96 -1.21
N PRO A 6 -4.39 9.50 -1.89
CA PRO A 6 -5.11 10.31 -2.87
C PRO A 6 -5.71 11.61 -2.29
N ASP A 7 -5.94 11.67 -0.97
CA ASP A 7 -6.43 12.86 -0.26
C ASP A 7 -5.31 13.86 0.10
N GLY A 8 -4.09 13.64 -0.38
CA GLY A 8 -2.92 14.49 -0.13
C GLY A 8 -2.23 14.24 1.21
N ARG A 9 -2.73 13.35 2.06
CA ARG A 9 -2.04 12.98 3.31
C ARG A 9 -0.86 12.09 3.01
N SER A 10 0.16 12.13 3.85
CA SER A 10 1.29 11.20 3.75
C SER A 10 1.59 10.52 5.09
N TRP A 11 1.98 9.25 5.06
CA TRP A 11 2.53 8.55 6.22
C TRP A 11 4.00 8.22 6.01
N ARG A 12 4.81 8.45 7.04
CA ARG A 12 6.20 7.98 7.07
C ARG A 12 6.20 6.48 7.40
N VAL A 13 6.75 5.68 6.50
CA VAL A 13 6.95 4.25 6.74
C VAL A 13 8.26 4.06 7.51
N ASP A 14 8.16 3.40 8.67
CA ASP A 14 9.32 3.04 9.49
C ASP A 14 10.09 1.89 8.83
N ALA A 15 9.37 0.86 8.39
CA ALA A 15 9.91 -0.32 7.71
C ALA A 15 8.87 -0.99 6.83
N VAL A 16 9.32 -1.69 5.78
CA VAL A 16 8.50 -2.64 5.02
C VAL A 16 8.69 -4.02 5.63
N VAL A 17 7.58 -4.66 6.02
CA VAL A 17 7.57 -6.00 6.62
C VAL A 17 7.43 -7.07 5.55
N THR A 18 6.49 -6.87 4.62
CA THR A 18 6.24 -7.80 3.52
C THR A 18 5.81 -7.05 2.27
N TYR A 19 6.16 -7.61 1.12
CA TYR A 19 5.75 -7.15 -0.21
C TYR A 19 5.23 -8.35 -1.01
N ARG A 20 4.10 -8.18 -1.70
CA ARG A 20 3.56 -9.16 -2.65
C ARG A 20 2.92 -8.46 -3.84
N SER A 21 3.18 -8.94 -5.04
CA SER A 21 2.52 -8.51 -6.27
C SER A 21 1.45 -9.52 -6.69
N TYR A 22 0.29 -9.02 -7.10
CA TYR A 22 -0.84 -9.78 -7.64
C TYR A 22 -1.15 -9.29 -9.05
N GLY A 23 -1.49 -10.19 -9.97
CA GLY A 23 -1.82 -9.84 -11.36
C GLY A 23 -0.59 -9.74 -12.27
N ARG A 24 -0.77 -9.10 -13.44
CA ARG A 24 0.27 -8.97 -14.48
C ARG A 24 0.36 -7.52 -14.94
N SER A 25 1.57 -6.94 -14.91
CA SER A 25 1.82 -5.55 -15.30
C SER A 25 1.33 -5.23 -16.71
N PHE A 26 1.58 -6.10 -17.68
CA PHE A 26 1.18 -5.89 -19.08
C PHE A 26 -0.33 -5.93 -19.33
N LEU A 27 -1.12 -6.45 -18.37
CA LEU A 27 -2.59 -6.47 -18.46
C LEU A 27 -3.24 -5.30 -17.72
N GLY A 28 -2.46 -4.40 -17.10
CA GLY A 28 -3.01 -3.32 -16.27
C GLY A 28 -3.73 -3.81 -15.02
N THR A 29 -3.45 -5.04 -14.56
CA THR A 29 -4.07 -5.66 -13.38
C THR A 29 -3.06 -5.86 -12.24
N LEU A 30 -1.88 -5.23 -12.33
CA LEU A 30 -0.87 -5.35 -11.30
C LEU A 30 -1.31 -4.57 -10.06
N VAL A 31 -1.56 -5.31 -8.99
CA VAL A 31 -1.86 -4.78 -7.67
C VAL A 31 -0.77 -5.25 -6.72
N GLU A 32 -0.14 -4.33 -6.02
CA GLU A 32 0.87 -4.62 -5.03
C GLU A 32 0.29 -4.49 -3.62
N ARG A 33 0.65 -5.43 -2.76
CA ARG A 33 0.36 -5.40 -1.33
C ARG A 33 1.65 -5.17 -0.57
N TRP A 34 1.62 -4.18 0.30
CA TRP A 34 2.71 -3.83 1.19
C TRP A 34 2.21 -3.89 2.62
N ASP A 35 2.80 -4.75 3.45
CA ASP A 35 2.62 -4.66 4.89
C ASP A 35 3.75 -3.78 5.45
N VAL A 36 3.40 -2.63 5.99
CA VAL A 36 4.33 -1.59 6.43
C VAL A 36 4.16 -1.30 7.92
N LYS A 37 5.28 -1.03 8.60
CA LYS A 37 5.30 -0.55 9.98
C LYS A 37 5.22 0.96 9.98
N ILE A 38 4.21 1.50 10.66
CA ILE A 38 3.96 2.94 10.81
C ILE A 38 3.65 3.20 12.29
N ASN A 39 4.45 4.04 12.93
CA ASN A 39 4.35 4.37 14.36
C ASN A 39 4.27 3.10 15.23
N GLY A 40 5.12 2.12 14.93
CA GLY A 40 5.16 0.85 15.67
C GLY A 40 4.06 -0.15 15.34
N ARG A 41 3.05 0.21 14.53
CA ARG A 41 1.93 -0.66 14.15
C ARG A 41 2.07 -1.15 12.72
N ILE A 42 1.71 -2.41 12.47
CA ILE A 42 1.66 -2.97 11.11
C ILE A 42 0.34 -2.55 10.45
N LYS A 43 0.44 -2.06 9.22
CA LYS A 43 -0.70 -1.72 8.35
C LYS A 43 -0.48 -2.32 6.98
N THR A 44 -1.53 -2.83 6.37
CA THR A 44 -1.52 -3.25 4.97
C THR A 44 -1.94 -2.07 4.09
N VAL A 45 -1.12 -1.74 3.11
CA VAL A 45 -1.41 -0.76 2.06
C VAL A 45 -1.32 -1.45 0.71
N TRP A 46 -2.19 -1.06 -0.21
CA TRP A 46 -2.26 -1.59 -1.55
C TRP A 46 -1.85 -0.50 -2.53
N CYS A 47 -1.19 -0.87 -3.63
CA CYS A 47 -0.82 0.03 -4.72
C CYS A 47 -1.35 -0.55 -6.03
N GLU A 48 -2.06 0.26 -6.81
CA GLU A 48 -2.49 -0.06 -8.17
C GLU A 48 -2.32 1.20 -9.01
N HIS A 49 -1.70 1.09 -10.19
CA HIS A 49 -1.45 2.24 -11.08
C HIS A 49 -0.83 3.45 -10.36
N ASP A 50 0.23 3.22 -9.57
CA ASP A 50 0.93 4.22 -8.75
C ASP A 50 0.05 4.95 -7.72
N ARG A 51 -1.12 4.39 -7.39
CA ARG A 51 -2.03 4.94 -6.38
C ARG A 51 -2.13 4.02 -5.19
N PHE A 52 -1.81 4.56 -4.01
CA PHE A 52 -1.96 3.84 -2.77
C PHE A 52 -3.39 3.92 -2.23
N PHE A 53 -3.89 2.81 -1.71
CA PHE A 53 -5.17 2.71 -1.03
C PHE A 53 -5.09 1.71 0.13
N VAL A 54 -6.05 1.82 1.05
CA VAL A 54 -6.23 0.85 2.15
C VAL A 54 -7.45 0.00 1.87
N GLU A 55 -7.42 -1.25 2.31
CA GLU A 55 -8.61 -2.09 2.25
C GLU A 55 -9.74 -1.45 3.08
N ARG A 56 -10.93 -1.37 2.48
CA ARG A 56 -12.13 -0.94 3.21
C ARG A 56 -12.49 -2.03 4.21
N LYS A 57 -12.31 -1.77 5.51
CA LYS A 57 -12.84 -2.65 6.55
C LYS A 57 -14.34 -2.79 6.37
N LYS A 58 -14.83 -3.99 6.03
CA LYS A 58 -16.25 -4.31 6.14
C LYS A 58 -16.60 -4.26 7.63
N ARG A 59 -17.48 -3.34 8.01
CA ARG A 59 -18.11 -3.31 9.32
C ARG A 59 -19.23 -4.33 9.37
#